data_AF-A0A6L3JPX1-F1
#
_entry.id   AF-A0A6L3JPX1-F1
#
_cell.length_a   1.000
_cell.length_b   1.000
_cell.length_c   1.000
_cell.angle_alpha   90.00
_cell.angle_beta   90.00
_cell.angle_gamma   90.00
#
_symmetry.space_group_name_H-M   'P 1'
#
loop_
_entity.id
_entity.type
_entity.pdbx_description
1 polymer ?
#
loop_
_entity_poly.entity_id
_entity_poly.type
_entity_poly.pdbx_seq_one_letter_code
_entity_poly.pdbx_strand_id
1 'polypeptide(L)' 'GMVCDGSERVDRILRSSMLWDVMGGVARRSWARNPHAMETSAEFNESHADGYHITLPHLAEDSLINKILKDKGIK' A
#
# COMPACT_ATOMS: atom_id res chain seq x y z
N GLY A 1 -18.53 7.86 -9.29
CA GLY A 1 -19.08 8.63 -8.16
C GLY A 1 -19.98 7.75 -7.33
N MET A 2 -20.05 7.96 -6.02
CA MET A 2 -20.90 7.19 -5.10
C MET A 2 -22.12 8.04 -4.71
N VAL A 3 -23.32 7.46 -4.78
CA VAL A 3 -24.57 8.16 -4.45
C VAL A 3 -24.88 7.94 -2.97
N CYS A 4 -25.06 9.03 -2.23
CA CYS A 4 -25.41 9.01 -0.80
C CYS A 4 -26.90 9.29 -0.64
N ASP A 5 -27.73 8.24 -0.68
CA ASP A 5 -29.20 8.34 -0.61
C ASP A 5 -29.78 8.20 0.81
N GLY A 6 -28.94 7.98 1.82
CA GLY A 6 -29.34 7.81 3.22
C GLY A 6 -29.84 6.41 3.58
N SER A 7 -29.88 5.46 2.64
CA SER A 7 -30.25 4.08 2.94
C SER A 7 -29.16 3.34 3.71
N GLU A 8 -29.56 2.41 4.60
CA GLU A 8 -28.61 1.55 5.31
C GLU A 8 -27.72 0.74 4.34
N ARG A 9 -28.27 0.34 3.19
CA ARG A 9 -27.52 -0.34 2.14
C ARG A 9 -26.34 0.51 1.68
N VAL A 10 -26.59 1.79 1.41
CA VAL A 10 -25.57 2.73 0.96
C VAL A 10 -24.56 3.02 2.07
N ASP A 11 -24.99 3.14 3.34
CA ASP A 11 -24.07 3.30 4.47
C ASP A 11 -23.07 2.12 4.58
N ARG A 12 -23.55 0.88 4.42
CA ARG A 12 -22.68 -0.31 4.41
C ARG A 12 -21.68 -0.30 3.26
N ILE A 13 -22.14 0.06 2.05
CA ILE A 13 -21.27 0.16 0.87
C ILE A 13 -20.20 1.23 1.11
N LEU A 14 -20.59 2.43 1.58
CA LEU A 14 -19.71 3.54 1.92
C LEU A 14 -18.56 3.13 2.84
N ARG A 15 -18.87 2.43 3.93
CA ARG A 15 -17.86 2.00 4.91
C ARG A 15 -16.77 1.12 4.30
N SER A 16 -17.17 0.18 3.43
CA SER A 16 -16.21 -0.69 2.75
C SER A 16 -15.46 -0.01 1.60
N SER A 17 -16.15 0.82 0.81
CA SER A 17 -15.61 1.37 -0.44
C SER A 17 -14.53 2.43 -0.18
N MET A 18 -14.71 3.26 0.86
CA MET A 18 -13.74 4.30 1.22
C MET A 18 -12.37 3.73 1.57
N LEU A 19 -12.33 2.62 2.32
CA LEU A 19 -11.07 1.97 2.69
C LEU A 19 -10.34 1.47 1.44
N TRP A 20 -11.04 0.79 0.53
CA TRP A 20 -10.44 0.29 -0.72
C TRP A 20 -9.96 1.41 -1.65
N ASP A 21 -10.73 2.49 -1.80
CA ASP A 21 -10.37 3.63 -2.67
C ASP A 21 -9.08 4.32 -2.20
N VAL A 22 -8.98 4.59 -0.90
CA VAL A 22 -7.81 5.25 -0.31
C VAL A 22 -6.63 4.30 -0.20
N MET A 23 -6.81 3.17 0.47
CA MET A 23 -5.70 2.28 0.80
C MET A 23 -5.16 1.54 -0.42
N GLY A 24 -5.97 1.30 -1.45
CA GLY A 24 -5.47 0.80 -2.74
C GLY A 24 -4.47 1.76 -3.39
N GLY A 25 -4.71 3.07 -3.27
CA GLY A 25 -3.78 4.10 -3.72
C GLY A 25 -2.51 4.22 -2.87
N VAL A 26 -2.64 4.04 -1.55
CA VAL A 26 -1.50 4.04 -0.61
C VAL A 26 -0.63 2.81 -0.84
N ALA A 27 -1.23 1.62 -0.93
CA ALA A 27 -0.53 0.36 -1.21
C ALA A 27 0.32 0.43 -2.49
N ARG A 28 -0.24 0.98 -3.58
CA ARG A 28 0.52 1.17 -4.83
C ARG A 28 1.72 2.11 -4.65
N ARG A 29 1.56 3.20 -3.88
CA ARG A 29 2.65 4.15 -3.59
C ARG A 29 3.70 3.55 -2.67
N SER A 30 3.29 2.72 -1.72
CA SER A 30 4.18 1.90 -0.90
C SER A 30 5.04 1.03 -1.83
N TRP A 31 4.44 0.34 -2.81
CA TRP A 31 5.16 -0.45 -3.83
C TRP A 31 6.11 0.35 -4.71
N ALA A 32 5.80 1.63 -4.93
CA ALA A 32 6.70 2.57 -5.61
C ALA A 32 7.83 3.10 -4.71
N ARG A 33 7.98 2.55 -3.50
CA ARG A 33 9.01 2.90 -2.49
C ARG A 33 8.82 4.29 -1.89
N ASN A 34 7.58 4.77 -1.78
CA ASN A 34 7.30 6.00 -1.04
C ASN A 34 7.36 5.73 0.47
N PRO A 35 8.26 6.38 1.25
CA PRO A 35 8.47 6.06 2.66
C PRO A 35 7.21 6.23 3.53
N HIS A 36 6.50 7.34 3.36
CA HIS A 36 5.29 7.61 4.15
C HIS A 36 4.15 6.66 3.78
N ALA A 37 4.02 6.27 2.51
CA ALA A 37 3.03 5.27 2.12
C ALA A 37 3.36 3.88 2.67
N MET A 38 4.65 3.54 2.79
CA MET A 38 5.09 2.29 3.42
C MET A 38 4.76 2.28 4.92
N GLU A 39 5.04 3.38 5.62
CA GLU A 39 4.70 3.59 7.03
C GLU A 39 3.18 3.47 7.25
N THR A 40 2.37 4.25 6.52
CA THR A 40 0.90 4.18 6.61
C THR A 40 0.34 2.78 6.29
N SER A 41 0.94 2.07 5.33
CA SER A 41 0.51 0.70 5.00
C SER A 41 0.82 -0.28 6.13
N ALA A 42 1.95 -0.10 6.83
CA ALA A 42 2.33 -0.93 7.97
C ALA A 42 1.38 -0.71 9.16
N GLU A 43 1.13 0.55 9.53
CA GLU A 43 0.16 0.90 10.58
C GLU A 43 -1.25 0.41 10.25
N PHE A 44 -1.66 0.49 8.98
CA PHE A 44 -2.95 -0.02 8.54
C PHE A 44 -3.07 -1.53 8.73
N ASN A 45 -2.02 -2.29 8.41
CA ASN A 45 -2.01 -3.74 8.62
C ASN A 45 -2.10 -4.12 10.10
N GLU A 46 -1.50 -3.35 11.00
CA GLU A 46 -1.59 -3.60 12.44
C GLU A 46 -2.99 -3.28 12.98
N SER A 47 -3.55 -2.14 12.59
CA SER A 47 -4.85 -1.68 13.09
C SER A 47 -6.06 -2.39 12.47
N HIS A 48 -5.91 -3.03 11.31
CA HIS A 48 -6.98 -3.68 10.55
C HIS A 48 -6.68 -5.16 10.20
N ALA A 49 -5.85 -5.81 11.02
CA ALA A 49 -5.36 -7.18 10.81
C ALA A 49 -6.46 -8.23 10.62
N ASP A 50 -7.66 -7.99 11.17
CA ASP A 50 -8.77 -8.94 11.22
C ASP A 50 -9.48 -9.14 9.86
N GLY A 51 -9.21 -8.28 8.87
CA GLY A 51 -9.88 -8.32 7.57
C GLY A 51 -9.11 -7.72 6.40
N TYR A 52 -8.00 -7.03 6.65
CA TYR A 52 -7.21 -6.41 5.61
C TYR A 52 -5.73 -6.74 5.74
N HIS A 53 -5.07 -6.84 4.59
CA HIS A 53 -3.64 -6.99 4.53
C HIS A 53 -3.09 -6.37 3.24
N ILE A 54 -2.15 -5.44 3.39
CA ILE A 54 -1.38 -4.81 2.34
C ILE A 54 0.02 -5.41 2.34
N THR A 55 0.45 -6.03 1.26
CA THR A 55 1.84 -6.50 1.13
C THR A 55 2.80 -5.30 1.22
N LEU A 56 3.89 -5.41 2.01
CA LEU A 56 4.90 -4.37 2.24
C LEU A 56 6.24 -4.67 1.52
N PRO A 57 6.92 -3.67 0.91
CA PRO A 57 7.96 -3.96 -0.07
C PRO A 57 9.25 -4.23 0.67
N HIS A 58 9.90 -5.32 0.29
CA HIS A 58 11.25 -5.60 0.76
C HIS A 58 12.24 -4.91 -0.17
N LEU A 59 12.80 -3.79 0.31
CA LEU A 59 13.79 -3.03 -0.44
C LEU A 59 15.11 -3.79 -0.46
N ALA A 60 15.67 -4.00 -1.64
CA ALA A 60 17.01 -4.54 -1.79
C ALA A 60 18.04 -3.51 -1.32
N GLU A 61 19.12 -3.97 -0.71
CA GLU A 61 20.22 -3.10 -0.33
C GLU A 61 20.97 -2.57 -1.57
N ASP A 62 21.29 -1.28 -1.57
CA ASP A 62 22.09 -0.66 -2.64
C ASP A 62 23.48 -1.31 -2.77
N SER A 63 24.02 -1.81 -1.65
CA SER A 63 25.30 -2.55 -1.60
C SER A 63 25.29 -3.78 -2.54
N LEU A 64 24.19 -4.54 -2.52
CA LEU A 64 23.99 -5.73 -3.33
C LEU A 64 23.87 -5.36 -4.81
N ILE A 65 23.10 -4.32 -5.12
CA ILE A 65 22.91 -3.83 -6.48
C ILE A 65 24.25 -3.36 -7.06
N ASN A 66 24.99 -2.52 -6.32
CA ASN A 66 26.28 -1.99 -6.73
C ASN A 66 27.33 -3.09 -6.97
N LYS A 67 27.34 -4.12 -6.11
CA LYS A 67 28.21 -5.29 -6.29
C LYS A 67 27.91 -6.00 -7.61
N ILE A 68 26.63 -6.30 -7.88
CA ILE A 68 26.22 -7.02 -9.09
C ILE A 68 26.52 -6.20 -10.36
N LEU A 69 26.31 -4.88 -10.33
CA LEU A 69 26.61 -3.99 -11.46
C LEU A 69 28.11 -3.99 -11.78
N LYS A 70 28.94 -3.87 -10.73
CA LYS A 70 30.40 -3.92 -10.85
C LYS A 70 30.89 -5.27 -11.39
N ASP A 71 30.35 -6.37 -10.87
CA ASP A 71 30.70 -7.73 -11.31
C ASP A 71 30.34 -7.96 -12.79
N LYS A 72 29.28 -7.30 -13.29
CA LYS A 72 28.87 -7.34 -14.71
C LYS A 72 29.56 -6.29 -15.60
N GLY A 73 30.47 -5.48 -15.06
CA GLY A 73 31.16 -4.43 -15.82
C GLY A 73 30.26 -3.29 -16.29
N ILE A 74 29.08 -3.13 -15.69
CA ILE A 74 28.13 -2.05 -15.97
C ILE A 74 28.50 -0.88 -15.04
N LYS A 75 28.75 0.29 -15.63
CA LYS A 75 29.03 1.53 -14.89
C LYS A 75 27.78 2.08 -14.22
#